data_AF-A0A822VWY7-F1
#
_entry.id   AF-A0A822VWY7-F1
#
_cell.length_a   1.000
_cell.length_b   1.000
_cell.length_c   1.000
_cell.angle_alpha   90.00
_cell.angle_beta   90.00
_cell.angle_gamma   90.00
#
_symmetry.space_group_name_H-M   'P 1'
#
loop_
_entity.id
_entity.type
_entity.pdbx_description
1 polymer ?
#
loop_
_entity_poly.entity_id
_entity_poly.type
_entity_poly.pdbx_seq_one_letter_code
_entity_poly.pdbx_strand_id
1 'polypeptide(L)'
;MIEGLKTVAEAVKPVVNEVGKRAIDAFEKPIDSDKRLEAASDNKTTFRYDGLSKPQEFLAQAQGFPKEIAKDIYNSQELKHYMDIGMRAVQFGQKENGEPRFCLIPKDLSFDRVVDSQGRTNAERLQSGLLPIKDGQPLEVHHIGQKNGGHYALLTKEEHIKNGNKEMLHKPGKSDVDHSLDFARDKRSITKVLMEEQV
;
A
#
# COMPACT_ATOMS: atom_id res chain seq x y z
N MET A 1 -40.89 -6.55 -53.29
CA MET A 1 -39.51 -7.09 -53.34
C MET A 1 -38.71 -6.31 -52.30
N ILE A 2 -38.81 -6.69 -51.02
CA ILE A 2 -38.08 -7.81 -50.37
C ILE A 2 -36.60 -7.39 -50.26
N GLU A 3 -36.24 -6.76 -49.15
CA GLU A 3 -35.52 -7.38 -48.02
C GLU A 3 -34.08 -7.75 -48.41
N GLY A 4 -33.11 -6.97 -47.94
CA GLY A 4 -31.70 -7.29 -48.19
C GLY A 4 -30.67 -6.47 -47.43
N LEU A 5 -31.05 -5.52 -46.56
CA LEU A 5 -30.09 -4.63 -45.90
C LEU A 5 -30.28 -4.49 -44.38
N LYS A 6 -31.10 -5.35 -43.74
CA LYS A 6 -31.20 -5.41 -42.28
C LYS A 6 -30.42 -6.56 -41.63
N THR A 7 -29.80 -7.45 -42.41
CA THR A 7 -29.30 -8.74 -41.91
C THR A 7 -27.78 -8.81 -41.78
N VAL A 8 -27.14 -7.79 -41.20
CA VAL A 8 -25.73 -7.88 -40.74
C VAL A 8 -25.53 -7.24 -39.35
N ALA A 9 -26.40 -6.33 -38.93
CA ALA A 9 -26.32 -5.69 -37.60
C ALA A 9 -26.94 -6.51 -36.45
N GLU A 10 -27.70 -7.57 -36.74
CA GLU A 10 -28.33 -8.44 -35.73
C GLU A 10 -27.57 -9.75 -35.45
N ALA A 11 -26.47 -10.02 -36.18
CA ALA A 11 -25.69 -11.26 -36.01
C ALA A 11 -24.43 -11.12 -35.13
N VAL A 12 -24.10 -9.92 -34.62
CA VAL A 12 -22.90 -9.69 -33.79
C VAL A 12 -23.24 -9.36 -32.32
N LYS A 13 -24.54 -9.30 -31.97
CA LYS A 13 -25.00 -8.99 -30.60
C LYS A 13 -25.14 -10.17 -29.61
N PRO A 14 -25.10 -11.48 -29.98
CA PRO A 14 -25.16 -12.53 -28.97
C PRO A 14 -23.80 -13.12 -28.53
N VAL A 15 -22.68 -12.90 -29.24
CA VAL A 15 -21.40 -13.56 -28.91
C VAL A 15 -20.65 -12.90 -27.73
N VAL A 16 -20.96 -11.64 -27.40
CA VAL A 16 -20.29 -10.91 -26.30
C VAL A 16 -20.91 -11.25 -24.92
N ASN A 17 -22.11 -11.83 -24.89
CA ASN A 17 -22.81 -12.15 -23.63
C ASN A 17 -22.55 -13.57 -23.10
N GLU A 18 -22.03 -14.49 -23.92
CA GLU A 18 -21.76 -15.87 -23.47
C GLU A 18 -20.37 -16.02 -22.82
N VAL A 19 -19.37 -15.29 -23.32
CA VAL A 19 -18.01 -15.24 -22.71
C VAL A 19 -18.06 -14.53 -21.35
N GLY A 20 -18.89 -13.50 -21.23
CA GLY A 20 -19.14 -12.80 -19.95
C GLY A 20 -19.81 -13.69 -18.90
N LYS A 21 -20.81 -14.50 -19.27
CA LYS A 21 -21.49 -15.41 -18.32
C LYS A 21 -20.61 -16.56 -17.84
N ARG A 22 -19.79 -17.16 -18.71
CA ARG A 22 -18.90 -18.27 -18.32
C ARG A 22 -17.78 -17.87 -17.35
N ALA A 23 -17.37 -16.60 -17.35
CA ALA A 23 -16.38 -16.09 -16.40
C ALA A 23 -16.95 -15.86 -15.00
N ILE A 24 -18.26 -15.63 -14.88
CA ILE A 24 -18.95 -15.36 -13.61
C ILE A 24 -19.38 -16.69 -12.96
N ASP A 25 -19.86 -17.67 -13.73
CA ASP A 25 -20.22 -19.01 -13.24
C ASP A 25 -19.00 -19.82 -12.72
N ALA A 26 -17.78 -19.48 -13.15
CA ALA A 26 -16.55 -20.07 -12.62
C ALA A 26 -16.14 -19.47 -11.27
N PHE A 27 -16.73 -18.33 -10.86
CA PHE A 27 -16.44 -17.62 -9.62
C PHE A 27 -17.44 -17.95 -8.49
N GLU A 28 -18.59 -18.56 -8.80
CA GLU A 28 -19.68 -18.87 -7.85
C GLU A 28 -19.86 -20.36 -7.53
N LYS A 29 -18.86 -21.22 -7.78
CA LYS A 29 -18.92 -22.58 -7.21
C LYS A 29 -18.48 -22.56 -5.74
N PRO A 30 -19.35 -22.95 -4.78
CA PRO A 30 -18.99 -23.02 -3.38
C PRO A 30 -17.92 -24.10 -3.20
N ILE A 31 -16.74 -23.69 -2.71
CA ILE A 31 -15.71 -24.63 -2.29
C ILE A 31 -16.17 -25.21 -0.96
N ASP A 32 -16.60 -26.47 -1.01
CA ASP A 32 -17.02 -27.28 0.12
C ASP A 32 -15.93 -27.27 1.21
N SER A 33 -16.21 -26.57 2.31
CA SER A 33 -15.24 -26.21 3.36
C SER A 33 -15.07 -27.27 4.45
N ASP A 34 -15.70 -28.45 4.35
CA ASP A 34 -15.81 -29.37 5.50
C ASP A 34 -15.03 -30.68 5.42
N LYS A 35 -14.01 -30.80 4.55
CA LYS A 35 -13.06 -31.94 4.62
C LYS A 35 -11.61 -31.56 4.36
N ARG A 36 -10.96 -30.98 5.37
CA ARG A 36 -9.57 -31.29 5.77
C ARG A 36 -9.19 -30.55 7.06
N LEU A 37 -9.71 -31.04 8.17
CA LEU A 37 -9.05 -30.92 9.46
C LEU A 37 -8.25 -32.21 9.67
N GLU A 38 -6.93 -32.13 9.51
CA GLU A 38 -5.94 -32.99 10.19
C GLU A 38 -4.59 -32.26 10.09
N ALA A 39 -4.14 -31.75 11.24
CA ALA A 39 -2.77 -31.46 11.67
C ALA A 39 -1.73 -30.90 10.67
N ALA A 40 -1.50 -29.58 10.76
CA ALA A 40 -0.16 -28.99 10.69
C ALA A 40 -0.15 -27.65 11.46
N SER A 41 0.02 -27.75 12.77
CA SER A 41 0.54 -26.66 13.61
C SER A 41 1.96 -26.34 13.11
N ASP A 42 2.06 -25.33 12.24
CA ASP A 42 3.24 -24.50 11.90
C ASP A 42 3.10 -23.99 10.45
N ASN A 43 2.04 -23.23 10.15
CA ASN A 43 1.93 -22.57 8.84
C ASN A 43 2.65 -21.22 8.88
N LYS A 44 3.99 -21.26 8.80
CA LYS A 44 4.78 -20.07 8.50
C LYS A 44 4.32 -19.57 7.14
N THR A 45 3.52 -18.50 7.11
CA THR A 45 3.06 -17.90 5.85
C THR A 45 4.29 -17.38 5.13
N THR A 46 4.76 -18.12 4.12
CA THR A 46 5.95 -17.75 3.37
C THR A 46 5.57 -16.70 2.35
N PHE A 47 5.68 -15.42 2.72
CA PHE A 47 5.60 -14.33 1.76
C PHE A 47 6.71 -14.47 0.72
N ARG A 48 6.37 -14.23 -0.54
CA ARG A 48 7.36 -14.07 -1.61
C ARG A 48 7.86 -12.62 -1.57
N TYR A 49 9.11 -12.38 -1.93
CA TYR A 49 9.72 -11.03 -1.95
C TYR A 49 10.36 -10.79 -3.31
N ASP A 50 9.64 -11.18 -4.36
CA ASP A 50 10.00 -11.09 -5.78
C ASP A 50 9.57 -9.78 -6.44
N GLY A 51 8.94 -8.88 -5.68
CA GLY A 51 8.43 -7.60 -6.16
C GLY A 51 7.05 -7.71 -6.79
N LEU A 52 6.57 -6.61 -7.35
CA LEU A 52 5.31 -6.57 -8.08
C LEU A 52 5.48 -7.04 -9.52
N SER A 53 4.47 -7.75 -10.04
CA SER A 53 4.31 -7.97 -11.47
C SER A 53 3.85 -6.69 -12.18
N LYS A 54 4.07 -6.59 -13.50
CA LYS A 54 3.64 -5.40 -14.30
C LYS A 54 2.16 -5.03 -14.11
N PRO A 55 1.20 -5.98 -14.08
CA PRO A 55 -0.20 -5.64 -13.79
C PRO A 55 -0.40 -5.05 -12.38
N GLN A 56 0.36 -5.50 -11.39
CA GLN A 56 0.30 -4.98 -10.01
C GLN A 56 0.95 -3.60 -9.90
N GLU A 57 2.05 -3.35 -10.60
CA GLU A 57 2.64 -2.00 -10.69
C GLU A 57 1.68 -1.01 -11.35
N PHE A 58 0.96 -1.45 -12.39
CA PHE A 58 -0.07 -0.63 -13.04
C PHE A 58 -1.24 -0.36 -12.10
N LEU A 59 -1.69 -1.38 -11.35
CA LEU A 59 -2.72 -1.21 -10.32
C LEU A 59 -2.28 -0.20 -9.25
N ALA A 60 -1.05 -0.30 -8.75
CA ALA A 60 -0.50 0.65 -7.79
C ALA A 60 -0.56 2.09 -8.31
N GLN A 61 -0.14 2.30 -9.56
CA GLN A 61 -0.19 3.60 -10.23
C GLN A 61 -1.62 4.11 -10.43
N ALA A 62 -2.56 3.25 -10.82
CA ALA A 62 -3.97 3.61 -10.95
C ALA A 62 -4.60 4.03 -9.61
N GLN A 63 -4.04 3.55 -8.49
CA GLN A 63 -4.45 3.94 -7.13
C GLN A 63 -3.72 5.19 -6.59
N GLY A 64 -2.87 5.80 -7.41
CA GLY A 64 -2.13 7.03 -7.08
C GLY A 64 -0.77 6.78 -6.40
N PHE A 65 -0.26 5.55 -6.39
CA PHE A 65 1.10 5.29 -5.93
C PHE A 65 2.12 5.56 -7.05
N PRO A 66 3.15 6.39 -6.81
CA PRO A 66 4.22 6.62 -7.77
C PRO A 66 4.90 5.33 -8.20
N LYS A 67 5.35 5.28 -9.45
CA LYS A 67 6.07 4.12 -10.01
C LYS A 67 7.30 3.75 -9.18
N GLU A 68 7.95 4.74 -8.55
CA GLU A 68 9.13 4.54 -7.71
C GLU A 68 8.79 3.72 -6.45
N ILE A 69 7.63 3.96 -5.83
CA ILE A 69 7.15 3.14 -4.71
C ILE A 69 6.81 1.74 -5.20
N ALA A 70 6.10 1.62 -6.33
CA ALA A 70 5.67 0.32 -6.86
C ALA A 70 6.86 -0.62 -7.12
N LYS A 71 8.00 -0.09 -7.56
CA LYS A 71 9.25 -0.86 -7.77
C LYS A 71 9.89 -1.40 -6.49
N ASP A 72 9.65 -0.75 -5.35
CA ASP A 72 10.28 -1.08 -4.07
C ASP A 72 9.38 -1.92 -3.15
N ILE A 73 8.09 -2.07 -3.46
CA ILE A 73 7.18 -2.99 -2.76
C ILE A 73 7.62 -4.45 -2.98
N TYR A 74 7.68 -5.23 -1.91
CA TYR A 74 8.17 -6.61 -1.96
C TYR A 74 7.18 -7.59 -2.57
N ASN A 75 5.88 -7.39 -2.33
CA ASN A 75 4.86 -8.36 -2.71
C ASN A 75 3.47 -7.75 -2.84
N SER A 76 2.56 -8.53 -3.41
CA SER A 76 1.19 -8.11 -3.66
C SER A 76 0.37 -7.86 -2.39
N GLN A 77 0.71 -8.52 -1.30
CA GLN A 77 0.02 -8.39 -0.01
C GLN A 77 0.40 -7.06 0.66
N GLU A 78 1.66 -6.64 0.58
CA GLU A 78 2.12 -5.30 0.97
C GLU A 78 1.41 -4.21 0.16
N LEU A 79 1.34 -4.35 -1.17
CA LEU A 79 0.57 -3.41 -2.00
C LEU A 79 -0.90 -3.36 -1.56
N LYS A 80 -1.53 -4.53 -1.39
CA LYS A 80 -2.93 -4.63 -0.94
C LYS A 80 -3.12 -3.98 0.41
N HIS A 81 -2.22 -4.20 1.35
CA HIS A 81 -2.26 -3.62 2.67
C HIS A 81 -2.29 -2.08 2.62
N TYR A 82 -1.38 -1.47 1.84
CA TYR A 82 -1.38 0.00 1.67
C TYR A 82 -2.65 0.54 1.00
N MET A 83 -3.25 -0.22 0.09
CA MET A 83 -4.54 0.16 -0.52
C MET A 83 -5.69 0.05 0.48
N ASP A 84 -5.76 -1.05 1.22
CA ASP A 84 -6.83 -1.34 2.17
C ASP A 84 -6.87 -0.31 3.32
N ILE A 85 -5.71 0.10 3.83
CA ILE A 85 -5.61 1.11 4.91
C ILE A 85 -5.68 2.56 4.39
N GLY A 86 -5.86 2.75 3.08
CA GLY A 86 -6.11 4.06 2.49
C GLY A 86 -4.91 5.00 2.52
N MET A 87 -3.76 4.58 1.99
CA MET A 87 -2.57 5.44 1.94
C MET A 87 -2.56 6.39 0.73
N ARG A 88 -1.90 7.55 0.87
CA ARG A 88 -1.51 8.46 -0.23
C ARG A 88 -0.01 8.71 -0.21
N ALA A 89 0.58 8.99 -1.36
CA ALA A 89 2.00 9.33 -1.45
C ALA A 89 2.23 10.84 -1.28
N VAL A 90 3.27 11.20 -0.53
CA VAL A 90 3.81 12.56 -0.39
C VAL A 90 5.28 12.54 -0.73
N GLN A 91 5.73 13.43 -1.63
CA GLN A 91 7.14 13.52 -1.99
C GLN A 91 7.90 14.28 -0.90
N PHE A 92 8.95 13.68 -0.32
CA PHE A 92 9.74 14.34 0.73
C PHE A 92 11.18 14.66 0.33
N GLY A 93 11.63 14.16 -0.82
CA GLY A 93 13.00 14.34 -1.27
C GLY A 93 13.26 13.72 -2.63
N GLN A 94 14.55 13.57 -2.95
CA GLN A 94 15.05 12.94 -4.17
C GLN A 94 16.25 12.04 -3.82
N LYS A 95 16.47 11.00 -4.61
CA LYS A 95 17.67 10.16 -4.60
C LYS A 95 18.81 10.88 -5.32
N GLU A 96 20.04 10.40 -5.20
CA GLU A 96 21.21 10.99 -5.87
C GLU A 96 21.09 11.00 -7.40
N ASN A 97 20.37 10.02 -7.97
CA ASN A 97 20.09 9.92 -9.40
C ASN A 97 18.93 10.82 -9.87
N GLY A 98 18.37 11.66 -8.99
CA GLY A 98 17.25 12.56 -9.29
C GLY A 98 15.86 11.92 -9.21
N GLU A 99 15.74 10.62 -8.93
CA GLU A 99 14.43 9.99 -8.73
C GLU A 99 13.75 10.53 -7.46
N PRO A 100 12.45 10.88 -7.52
CA PRO A 100 11.73 11.37 -6.35
C PRO A 100 11.60 10.30 -5.26
N ARG A 101 11.66 10.73 -4.00
CA ARG A 101 11.45 9.89 -2.82
C ARG A 101 10.13 10.27 -2.18
N PHE A 102 9.41 9.25 -1.73
CA PHE A 102 8.03 9.39 -1.26
C PHE A 102 7.83 8.70 0.07
N CYS A 103 6.91 9.26 0.86
CA CYS A 103 6.36 8.65 2.05
C CYS A 103 4.87 8.41 1.83
N LEU A 104 4.41 7.17 2.04
CA LEU A 104 3.01 6.85 2.14
C LEU A 104 2.47 7.29 3.50
N ILE A 105 1.38 8.04 3.51
CA ILE A 105 0.69 8.48 4.74
C ILE A 105 -0.81 8.18 4.67
N PRO A 106 -1.50 8.00 5.81
CA PRO A 106 -2.94 7.78 5.81
C PRO A 106 -3.67 8.97 5.18
N LYS A 107 -4.63 8.70 4.27
CA LYS A 107 -5.45 9.73 3.60
C LYS A 107 -6.33 10.50 4.58
N ASP A 108 -6.76 9.84 5.64
CA ASP A 108 -7.68 10.35 6.66
C ASP A 108 -6.95 10.99 7.86
N LEU A 109 -5.62 11.15 7.80
CA LEU A 109 -4.85 11.75 8.88
C LEU A 109 -5.24 13.23 9.07
N SER A 110 -5.90 13.54 10.18
CA SER A 110 -6.26 14.90 10.57
C SER A 110 -5.08 15.62 11.21
N PHE A 111 -4.87 16.88 10.83
CA PHE A 111 -3.79 17.74 11.32
C PHE A 111 -4.23 18.79 12.34
N ASP A 112 -5.53 19.05 12.41
CA ASP A 112 -6.18 20.17 13.10
C ASP A 112 -6.89 19.78 14.41
N ARG A 113 -7.06 18.47 14.65
CA ARG A 113 -7.70 17.96 15.87
C ARG A 113 -6.67 17.64 16.93
N VAL A 114 -7.04 17.86 18.20
CA VAL A 114 -6.24 17.44 19.36
C VAL A 114 -6.14 15.92 19.40
N VAL A 115 -4.92 15.39 19.51
CA VAL A 115 -4.62 13.95 19.41
C VAL A 115 -3.83 13.39 20.59
N ASP A 116 -3.33 14.22 21.50
CA ASP A 116 -2.59 13.76 22.67
C ASP A 116 -2.99 14.44 23.99
N SER A 117 -2.52 13.86 25.10
CA SER A 117 -2.82 14.32 26.45
C SER A 117 -2.22 15.68 26.81
N GLN A 118 -1.33 16.22 25.98
CA GLN A 118 -0.78 17.57 26.13
C GLN A 118 -1.64 18.61 25.38
N GLY A 119 -2.74 18.18 24.77
CA GLY A 119 -3.65 19.07 24.04
C GLY A 119 -3.16 19.43 22.64
N ARG A 120 -2.16 18.71 22.10
CA ARG A 120 -1.59 19.03 20.78
C ARG A 120 -2.35 18.38 19.65
N THR A 121 -2.44 19.10 18.55
CA THR A 121 -2.80 18.61 17.23
C THR A 121 -1.64 17.90 16.55
N ASN A 122 -1.89 17.18 15.46
CA ASN A 122 -0.82 16.58 14.67
C ASN A 122 0.10 17.63 14.02
N ALA A 123 -0.41 18.81 13.67
CA ALA A 123 0.39 19.95 13.23
C ALA A 123 1.43 20.37 14.28
N GLU A 124 0.98 20.57 15.53
CA GLU A 124 1.83 21.00 16.64
C GLU A 124 2.82 19.90 17.07
N ARG A 125 2.40 18.63 16.95
CA ARG A 125 3.30 17.48 17.15
C ARG A 125 4.46 17.52 16.15
N LEU A 126 4.18 17.70 14.87
CA LEU A 126 5.22 17.80 13.84
C LEU A 126 6.15 19.00 14.06
N GLN A 127 5.62 20.17 14.46
CA GLN A 127 6.42 21.34 14.86
C GLN A 127 7.36 21.04 16.03
N SER A 128 6.92 20.16 16.94
CA SER A 128 7.71 19.69 18.09
C SER A 128 8.63 18.50 17.76
N GLY A 129 8.74 18.11 16.50
CA GLY A 129 9.54 16.96 16.05
C GLY A 129 8.97 15.60 16.43
N LEU A 130 7.69 15.54 16.82
CA LEU A 130 6.98 14.30 17.15
C LEU A 130 6.21 13.79 15.93
N LEU A 131 6.16 12.46 15.78
CA LEU A 131 5.37 11.84 14.71
C LEU A 131 3.86 12.03 14.95
N PRO A 132 3.06 12.08 13.87
CA PRO A 132 1.62 12.17 13.98
C PRO A 132 1.02 10.97 14.74
N ILE A 133 -0.16 11.17 15.29
CA ILE A 133 -0.99 10.15 15.92
C ILE A 133 -2.20 9.88 15.03
N LYS A 134 -2.50 8.61 14.81
CA LYS A 134 -3.75 8.12 14.23
C LYS A 134 -4.36 7.10 15.19
N ASP A 135 -5.67 7.20 15.40
CA ASP A 135 -6.42 6.28 16.27
C ASP A 135 -5.81 6.13 17.69
N GLY A 136 -5.29 7.24 18.23
CA GLY A 136 -4.66 7.29 19.56
C GLY A 136 -3.26 6.69 19.64
N GLN A 137 -2.67 6.23 18.52
CA GLN A 137 -1.31 5.70 18.47
C GLN A 137 -0.37 6.56 17.62
N PRO A 138 0.85 6.86 18.09
CA PRO A 138 1.87 7.46 17.24
C PRO A 138 2.18 6.56 16.03
N LEU A 139 2.27 7.16 14.86
CA LEU A 139 2.69 6.47 13.64
C LEU A 139 4.17 6.13 13.72
N GLU A 140 4.51 4.95 13.19
CA GLU A 140 5.86 4.44 13.02
C GLU A 140 6.32 4.66 11.58
N VAL A 141 7.60 4.98 11.40
CA VAL A 141 8.19 5.21 10.07
C VAL A 141 8.77 3.88 9.57
N HIS A 142 8.07 3.26 8.65
CA HIS A 142 8.42 1.98 8.02
C HIS A 142 9.19 2.22 6.71
N HIS A 143 10.24 1.43 6.46
CA HIS A 143 10.98 1.45 5.19
C HIS A 143 10.34 0.50 4.18
N ILE A 144 9.82 1.02 3.06
CA ILE A 144 9.31 0.21 1.96
C ILE A 144 10.50 -0.47 1.26
N GLY A 145 10.46 -1.79 1.13
CA GLY A 145 11.51 -2.58 0.47
C GLY A 145 12.83 -2.72 1.23
N GLN A 146 12.90 -2.27 2.50
CA GLN A 146 14.11 -2.24 3.35
C GLN A 146 15.39 -1.75 2.64
N LYS A 147 15.29 -0.62 1.93
CA LYS A 147 16.44 0.05 1.30
C LYS A 147 16.76 1.38 1.99
N ASN A 148 18.03 1.60 2.34
CA ASN A 148 18.53 2.92 2.69
C ASN A 148 18.32 3.91 1.53
N GLY A 149 17.97 5.16 1.83
CA GLY A 149 17.63 6.14 0.79
C GLY A 149 16.35 5.78 0.01
N GLY A 150 15.56 4.81 0.49
CA GLY A 150 14.34 4.34 -0.15
C GLY A 150 13.11 5.20 0.16
N HIS A 151 11.94 4.57 0.02
CA HIS A 151 10.64 5.12 0.32
C HIS A 151 10.18 4.71 1.72
N TYR A 152 9.19 5.43 2.25
CA TYR A 152 8.69 5.21 3.60
C TYR A 152 7.18 5.04 3.64
N ALA A 153 6.66 4.48 4.72
CA ALA A 153 5.25 4.54 5.08
C ALA A 153 5.10 4.95 6.56
N LEU A 154 4.11 5.79 6.87
CA LEU A 154 3.71 6.09 8.25
C LEU A 154 2.55 5.17 8.64
N LEU A 155 2.82 4.19 9.51
CA LEU A 155 1.87 3.14 9.87
C LEU A 155 1.62 3.16 11.38
N THR A 156 0.40 2.88 11.83
CA THR A 156 0.20 2.51 13.24
C THR A 156 0.93 1.21 13.55
N LYS A 157 1.17 0.93 14.83
CA LYS A 157 1.82 -0.33 15.23
C LYS A 157 1.02 -1.57 14.80
N GLU A 158 -0.31 -1.46 14.77
CA GLU A 158 -1.19 -2.52 14.29
C GLU A 158 -0.95 -2.81 12.80
N GLU A 159 -0.95 -1.75 11.98
CA GLU A 159 -0.70 -1.83 10.54
C GLU A 159 0.73 -2.29 10.25
N HIS A 160 1.70 -1.91 11.06
CA HIS A 160 3.11 -2.22 10.83
C HIS A 160 3.52 -3.65 11.19
N ILE A 161 3.12 -4.18 12.36
CA ILE A 161 3.73 -5.42 12.88
C ILE A 161 2.76 -6.47 13.42
N LYS A 162 1.46 -6.17 13.56
CA LYS A 162 0.50 -7.14 14.10
C LYS A 162 -0.16 -7.95 12.99
N ASN A 163 -0.88 -9.01 13.37
CA ASN A 163 -1.69 -9.85 12.47
C ASN A 163 -0.96 -10.38 11.23
N GLY A 164 0.34 -10.68 11.35
CA GLY A 164 1.17 -11.17 10.23
C GLY A 164 1.82 -10.07 9.38
N ASN A 165 1.49 -8.79 9.61
CA ASN A 165 2.04 -7.67 8.84
C ASN A 165 3.55 -7.54 8.99
N LYS A 166 4.11 -7.93 10.14
CA LYS A 166 5.56 -7.90 10.36
C LYS A 166 6.30 -8.72 9.31
N GLU A 167 5.85 -9.94 9.05
CA GLU A 167 6.48 -10.81 8.06
C GLU A 167 6.14 -10.35 6.64
N MET A 168 4.90 -9.90 6.39
CA MET A 168 4.50 -9.38 5.08
C MET A 168 5.33 -8.17 4.61
N LEU A 169 5.61 -7.23 5.53
CA LEU A 169 6.28 -5.95 5.27
C LEU A 169 7.81 -6.01 5.41
N HIS A 170 8.35 -7.06 6.04
CA HIS A 170 9.79 -7.20 6.25
C HIS A 170 10.28 -8.53 5.74
N LYS A 171 11.17 -8.48 4.74
CA LYS A 171 11.95 -9.62 4.29
C LYS A 171 12.88 -10.11 5.40
N PRO A 172 12.71 -11.35 5.90
CA PRO A 172 13.61 -11.91 6.91
C PRO A 172 15.04 -12.01 6.39
N GLY A 173 16.02 -11.75 7.26
CA GLY A 173 17.45 -11.82 6.93
C GLY A 173 18.09 -10.44 6.80
N LYS A 174 18.88 -10.23 5.73
CA LYS A 174 19.70 -9.04 5.56
C LYS A 174 18.81 -7.79 5.40
N SER A 175 18.83 -6.94 6.41
CA SER A 175 18.31 -5.58 6.35
C SER A 175 19.41 -4.67 5.85
N ASP A 176 19.25 -4.07 4.68
CA ASP A 176 20.12 -3.00 4.20
C ASP A 176 19.69 -1.63 4.79
N VAL A 177 18.79 -1.61 5.79
CA VAL A 177 18.40 -0.37 6.49
C VAL A 177 19.23 -0.11 7.74
N ASP A 178 19.77 1.11 7.81
CA ASP A 178 20.42 1.66 9.00
C ASP A 178 19.50 2.72 9.63
N HIS A 179 19.35 2.67 10.95
CA HIS A 179 18.53 3.61 11.72
C HIS A 179 19.35 4.78 12.26
N SER A 180 20.47 5.10 11.61
CA SER A 180 21.42 6.13 12.00
C SER A 180 21.00 7.54 11.55
N LEU A 181 21.99 8.39 11.24
CA LEU A 181 21.80 9.81 10.94
C LEU A 181 20.93 10.06 9.71
N ASP A 182 21.04 9.22 8.68
CA ASP A 182 20.27 9.36 7.45
C ASP A 182 18.78 9.10 7.68
N PHE A 183 18.45 8.07 8.45
CA PHE A 183 17.06 7.82 8.83
C PHE A 183 16.48 8.96 9.67
N ALA A 184 17.28 9.56 10.56
CA ALA A 184 16.85 10.75 11.30
C ALA A 184 16.64 11.97 10.38
N ARG A 185 17.50 12.14 9.36
CA ARG A 185 17.37 13.21 8.36
C ARG A 185 16.12 13.03 7.49
N ASP A 186 15.84 11.81 7.07
CA ASP A 186 14.65 11.50 6.27
C ASP A 186 13.38 11.73 7.08
N LYS A 187 13.35 11.30 8.34
CA LYS A 187 12.22 11.61 9.26
C LYS A 187 11.96 13.11 9.39
N ARG A 188 13.02 13.93 9.51
CA ARG A 188 12.86 15.40 9.53
C ARG A 188 12.34 15.94 8.20
N SER A 189 12.79 15.39 7.08
CA SER A 189 12.36 15.82 5.74
C SER A 189 10.89 15.48 5.50
N ILE A 190 10.45 14.27 5.88
CA ILE A 190 9.04 13.85 5.86
C ILE A 190 8.21 14.79 6.73
N THR A 191 8.61 14.99 7.99
CA THR A 191 7.91 15.86 8.94
C THR A 191 7.74 17.27 8.37
N LYS A 192 8.80 17.82 7.76
CA LYS A 192 8.79 19.15 7.15
C LYS A 192 7.75 19.25 6.03
N VAL A 193 7.74 18.30 5.08
CA VAL A 193 6.76 18.35 3.98
C VAL A 193 5.33 18.15 4.51
N LEU A 194 5.14 17.28 5.51
CA LEU A 194 3.82 17.12 6.14
C LEU A 194 3.32 18.39 6.84
N MET A 195 4.21 19.28 7.28
CA MET A 195 3.85 20.60 7.80
C MET A 195 3.50 21.58 6.68
N GLU A 196 4.21 21.53 5.55
CA GLU A 196 4.00 22.42 4.40
C GLU A 196 2.69 22.10 3.66
N GLU A 197 2.32 20.82 3.57
CA GLU A 197 1.06 20.35 2.96
C GLU A 197 -0.22 20.72 3.76
N GLN A 198 -0.08 21.35 4.93
CA GLN A 198 -1.20 21.83 5.74
C GLN A 198 -1.63 23.25 5.38
N VAL A 199 -0.93 23.92 4.45
CA VAL A 199 -1.18 25.30 4.02
C VAL A 199 -1.98 25.34 2.73
#